data_AF-A0A388RJH6-F1
#
_entry.id   AF-A0A388RJH6-F1
#
_cell.length_a   1.000
_cell.length_b   1.000
_cell.length_c   1.000
_cell.angle_alpha   90.00
_cell.angle_beta   90.00
_cell.angle_gamma   90.00
#
_symmetry.space_group_name_H-M   'P 1'
#
loop_
_entity.id
_entity.type
_entity.pdbx_description
1 polymer ?
#
loop_
_entity_poly.entity_id
_entity_poly.type
_entity_poly.pdbx_seq_one_letter_code
_entity_poly.pdbx_strand_id
1 'polypeptide(L)'
;MKTDDCRIAIGDGLATIKCRGTRGTTVARILGTVEADGMEVICLDRLVHGIFESELDGWQVAGAVTTLLSRPIGPRHGVHH
;
A
#
# COMPACT_ATOMS: atom_id res chain seq x y z
N MET A 1 11.50 -4.10 -18.23
CA MET A 1 10.90 -2.74 -18.29
C MET A 1 11.86 -1.85 -17.52
N LYS A 2 12.29 -0.71 -18.08
CA LYS A 2 13.34 0.11 -17.45
C LYS A 2 12.86 0.54 -16.07
N THR A 3 13.77 0.54 -15.10
CA THR A 3 13.66 1.21 -13.80
C THR A 3 13.36 2.68 -14.07
N ASP A 4 12.12 2.99 -14.40
CA ASP A 4 11.64 4.36 -14.59
C ASP A 4 11.86 5.07 -13.26
N ASP A 5 12.47 6.26 -13.28
CA ASP A 5 12.80 7.09 -12.10
C ASP A 5 11.57 7.21 -11.17
N CYS A 6 11.39 6.25 -10.27
CA CYS A 6 10.39 6.29 -9.22
C CYS A 6 11.05 6.91 -8.00
N ARG A 7 10.33 7.83 -7.36
CA ARG A 7 10.73 8.44 -6.09
C ARG A 7 9.72 8.10 -5.04
N ILE A 8 10.20 7.64 -3.90
CA ILE A 8 9.41 7.32 -2.71
C ILE A 8 9.72 8.37 -1.63
N ALA A 9 8.67 9.02 -1.13
CA ALA A 9 8.75 9.92 0.00
C ALA A 9 7.88 9.39 1.14
N ILE A 10 8.45 9.26 2.34
CA ILE A 10 7.79 8.79 3.55
C ILE A 10 7.61 9.99 4.50
N GLY A 11 6.39 10.20 4.99
CA GLY A 11 6.09 11.29 5.93
C GLY A 11 4.63 11.30 6.36
N ASP A 12 4.36 11.82 7.56
CA ASP A 12 2.99 12.01 8.10
C ASP A 12 2.09 10.75 8.05
N GLY A 13 2.68 9.56 8.20
CA GLY A 13 1.95 8.29 8.11
C GLY A 13 1.53 7.90 6.69
N LEU A 14 2.15 8.52 5.68
CA LEU A 14 1.91 8.26 4.26
C LEU A 14 3.21 7.91 3.54
N ALA A 15 3.06 7.06 2.51
CA ALA A 15 4.07 6.82 1.49
C ALA A 15 3.59 7.40 0.16
N THR A 16 4.39 8.27 -0.43
CA THR A 16 4.10 8.91 -1.73
C THR A 16 5.07 8.38 -2.76
N ILE A 17 4.55 7.79 -3.84
CA ILE A 17 5.31 7.19 -4.92
C ILE A 17 5.02 7.97 -6.19
N LYS A 18 6.07 8.51 -6.83
CA LYS A 18 5.98 9.21 -8.10
C LYS A 18 6.96 8.61 -9.09
N CYS A 19 6.44 8.01 -10.15
CA CYS A 19 7.25 7.46 -11.24
C CYS A 19 7.31 8.42 -12.42
N ARG A 20 8.50 8.60 -12.97
CA ARG A 20 8.70 9.43 -14.15
C ARG A 20 8.07 8.75 -15.36
N GLY A 21 7.27 9.49 -16.12
CA GLY A 21 6.55 8.98 -17.30
C GLY A 21 5.12 8.51 -17.00
N THR A 22 4.74 8.32 -15.73
CA THR A 22 3.33 8.16 -15.34
C THR A 22 2.72 9.52 -15.00
N ARG A 23 1.43 9.69 -15.29
CA ARG A 23 0.70 10.94 -14.94
C ARG A 23 0.25 10.99 -13.48
N GLY A 24 0.30 9.86 -12.78
CA GLY A 24 -0.22 9.71 -11.42
C GLY A 24 0.87 9.72 -10.37
N THR A 25 0.58 10.36 -9.23
CA THR A 25 1.28 10.12 -7.97
C THR A 25 0.43 9.17 -7.15
N THR A 26 1.01 8.06 -6.70
CA THR A 26 0.34 7.10 -5.83
C THR A 26 0.62 7.49 -4.39
N VAL A 27 -0.42 7.57 -3.57
CA VAL A 27 -0.31 7.82 -2.13
C VAL A 27 -0.93 6.63 -1.40
N ALA A 28 -0.18 6.07 -0.46
CA ALA A 28 -0.60 4.95 0.37
C ALA A 28 -0.46 5.30 1.85
N ARG A 29 -1.36 4.80 2.68
CA ARG A 29 -1.28 4.99 4.13
C ARG A 29 -0.37 3.92 4.75
N ILE A 30 0.49 4.34 5.67
CA ILE A 30 1.31 3.45 6.48
C ILE A 30 0.41 2.83 7.55
N LEU A 31 0.31 1.50 7.53
CA LEU A 31 -0.42 0.73 8.54
C LEU A 31 0.47 0.46 9.77
N GLY A 32 1.78 0.40 9.56
CA GLY A 32 2.77 0.18 10.59
C GLY A 32 4.14 -0.10 9.99
N THR A 33 5.13 -0.18 10.87
CA THR A 33 6.51 -0.56 10.53
C THR A 33 6.87 -1.79 11.35
N VAL A 34 7.53 -2.76 10.72
CA VAL A 34 8.03 -3.96 11.39
C VAL A 34 9.49 -4.17 11.06
N GLU A 35 10.26 -4.69 12.01
CA GLU A 35 11.62 -5.15 11.76
C GLU A 35 11.59 -6.65 11.46
N ALA A 36 12.13 -7.05 10.32
CA ALA A 36 12.22 -8.45 9.89
C ALA A 36 13.55 -8.69 9.21
N ASP A 37 14.25 -9.76 9.59
CA ASP A 37 15.55 -10.15 9.00
C ASP A 37 16.60 -9.01 8.94
N GLY A 38 16.59 -8.12 9.93
CA GLY A 38 17.48 -6.96 10.00
C GLY A 38 17.08 -5.79 9.08
N MET A 39 15.88 -5.82 8.51
CA MET A 39 15.36 -4.81 7.60
C MET A 39 14.15 -4.10 8.22
N GLU A 40 14.04 -2.79 8.01
CA GLU A 40 12.83 -2.03 8.29
C GLU A 40 11.82 -2.27 7.15
N VAL A 41 10.62 -2.73 7.48
CA VAL A 41 9.54 -3.02 6.53
C VAL A 41 8.35 -2.12 6.83
N ILE A 42 7.97 -1.29 5.86
CA ILE A 42 6.82 -0.39 5.94
C ILE A 42 5.61 -1.05 5.31
N CYS A 43 4.57 -1.33 6.10
CA CYS A 43 3.34 -1.93 5.62
C CYS A 43 2.37 -0.85 5.12
N LEU A 44 1.91 -0.98 3.87
CA LEU A 44 1.03 -0.01 3.21
C LEU A 44 -0.39 -0.54 3.05
N ASP A 45 -1.38 0.36 2.98
CA ASP A 45 -2.80 0.04 2.82
C ASP A 45 -3.20 -0.49 1.43
N ARG A 46 -2.30 -0.40 0.44
CA ARG A 46 -2.54 -0.80 -0.95
C ARG A 46 -1.25 -1.16 -1.67
N LEU A 47 -1.40 -1.87 -2.79
CA LEU A 47 -0.31 -2.14 -3.71
C LEU A 47 0.09 -0.86 -4.44
N VAL A 48 1.39 -0.54 -4.43
CA VAL A 48 1.96 0.66 -5.09
C VAL A 48 2.89 0.34 -6.25
N HIS A 49 3.13 -0.94 -6.50
CA HIS A 49 3.99 -1.45 -7.57
C HIS A 49 3.19 -2.41 -8.48
N GLY A 50 3.69 -2.64 -9.69
CA GLY A 50 3.13 -3.63 -10.63
C GLY A 50 3.40 -5.07 -10.18
N ILE A 51 2.59 -6.00 -10.68
CA ILE A 51 2.65 -7.45 -10.32
C ILE A 51 4.03 -8.08 -10.59
N PHE A 52 4.78 -7.54 -11.55
CA PHE A 52 6.11 -8.04 -11.94
C PHE A 52 7.26 -7.16 -11.43
N GLU A 53 6.96 -6.12 -10.65
CA GLU A 53 7.97 -5.23 -10.07
C GLU A 53 8.35 -5.74 -8.68
N SER A 54 9.65 -5.89 -8.45
CA SER A 54 10.23 -6.30 -7.17
C SER A 54 11.03 -5.18 -6.49
N GLU A 55 11.27 -4.05 -7.18
CA GLU A 55 12.03 -2.92 -6.66
C GLU A 55 11.48 -1.57 -7.17
N LEU A 56 11.43 -0.57 -6.29
CA LEU A 56 11.10 0.83 -6.62
C LEU A 56 11.98 1.78 -5.80
N ASP A 57 12.69 2.71 -6.44
CA ASP A 57 13.55 3.71 -5.75
C ASP A 57 14.54 3.08 -4.75
N GLY A 58 15.09 1.90 -5.07
CA GLY A 58 15.96 1.13 -4.18
C GLY A 58 15.25 0.39 -3.04
N TRP A 59 13.94 0.56 -2.88
CA TRP A 59 13.13 -0.22 -1.94
C TRP A 59 12.77 -1.56 -2.56
N GLN A 60 13.02 -2.63 -1.82
CA GLN A 60 12.46 -3.94 -2.15
C GLN A 60 10.96 -3.89 -1.89
N VAL A 61 10.17 -4.19 -2.92
CA VAL A 61 8.70 -4.15 -2.83
C VAL A 61 8.15 -5.55 -2.96
N ALA A 62 7.23 -5.89 -2.06
CA ALA A 62 6.54 -7.15 -2.05
C ALA A 62 5.12 -6.94 -1.53
N GLY A 63 4.18 -7.71 -2.05
CA GLY A 63 2.80 -7.66 -1.61
C GLY A 63 1.90 -8.51 -2.48
N ALA A 64 0.87 -9.10 -1.85
CA ALA A 64 -0.28 -9.61 -2.56
C ALA A 64 -1.36 -8.51 -2.58
N VAL A 65 -2.19 -8.46 -3.62
CA VAL A 65 -3.38 -7.58 -3.64
C VAL A 65 -4.29 -8.00 -2.48
N THR A 66 -4.24 -7.29 -1.35
CA THR A 66 -5.14 -7.58 -0.23
C THR A 66 -6.42 -6.78 -0.41
N THR A 67 -7.54 -7.50 -0.63
CA THR A 67 -8.89 -6.97 -0.50
C THR A 67 -9.57 -7.69 0.65
N LEU A 68 -10.00 -6.99 1.70
CA LEU A 68 -10.87 -7.56 2.73
C LEU A 68 -12.07 -6.64 3.04
N LEU A 69 -13.26 -7.21 2.82
CA LEU A 69 -14.61 -6.63 3.00
C LEU A 69 -15.31 -7.37 4.15
N SER A 70 -16.11 -6.67 4.96
CA SER A 70 -17.02 -7.33 5.93
C SER A 70 -18.25 -6.47 6.28
N ARG A 71 -19.35 -7.15 6.65
CA ARG A 71 -20.69 -6.64 7.05
C ARG A 71 -21.41 -7.69 7.93
N PRO A 72 -22.55 -7.39 8.57
CA PRO A 72 -22.91 -6.29 9.47
C PRO A 72 -22.95 -6.77 10.95
N ILE A 73 -22.84 -5.85 11.92
CA ILE A 73 -22.97 -6.20 13.36
C ILE A 73 -24.37 -5.78 13.86
N GLY A 74 -25.31 -6.74 13.93
CA GLY A 74 -26.59 -6.64 14.65
C GLY A 74 -27.85 -7.08 13.86
N PRO A 75 -28.90 -7.62 14.51
CA PRO A 75 -30.18 -7.90 13.86
C PRO A 75 -30.81 -6.57 13.39
N ARG A 76 -31.45 -6.56 12.22
CA ARG A 76 -32.39 -5.49 11.87
C ARG A 76 -33.41 -5.43 13.01
N HIS A 77 -33.65 -4.24 13.55
CA HIS A 77 -34.73 -4.00 14.49
C HIS A 77 -35.94 -4.83 14.08
N GLY A 78 -36.43 -5.63 15.02
CA GLY A 78 -37.61 -6.45 14.85
C GLY A 78 -38.75 -5.58 14.30
N VAL A 79 -39.53 -6.20 13.44
CA VAL A 79 -40.84 -5.71 13.00
C VAL A 79 -41.61 -5.30 14.26
N HIS A 80 -41.84 -4.00 14.44
CA HIS A 80 -42.90 -3.53 15.32
C HIS A 80 -43.76 -2.54 14.53
N HIS A 81 -44.90 -3.11 14.11
CA HIS A 81 -46.20 -2.53 13.78
C HIS A 81 -46.26 -1.21 12.99
#